data_AF-A0A183CYI7-F1
#
_entry.id   AF-A0A183CYI7-F1
#
_cell.length_a   1.000
_cell.length_b   1.000
_cell.length_c   1.000
_cell.angle_alpha   90.00
_cell.angle_beta   90.00
_cell.angle_gamma   90.00
#
_symmetry.space_group_name_H-M   'P 1'
#
loop_
_entity.id
_entity.type
_entity.pdbx_description
1 polymer ?
#
loop_
_entity_poly.entity_id
_entity_poly.type
_entity_poly.pdbx_seq_one_letter_code
_entity_poly.pdbx_strand_id
1 'polypeptide(L)'
;MNAHMKLYSNEHFLDSKHPLGKAMQVHMLASLNLKLLEPFEYSTWAIILLVSIQAAAFSIFVFEWLGPKSYNMQRYPPPVEAENDMQGIAYWLVWATLFGASVSTVIYKTACTENLDIPRSMVSRFMALVWAAFGLTFVAVYTANLAAFMITRVQYYDFKGVHDERLIYPERYIPPFLYGTVEGGNTHETMKRNWLRMNQYVTNKKLFRDNIMAGIRAVKNEELLNYCLRELHAFIYDAVVLDYQAGKDSKCELMTVGKWSTVTGYGIGFPKNSPHVQKVNRFMLQYQQNGDLERLQNFWMTGACTPDSNSQTRSAPLGIENFMSAFFLLIVGIVSY
;
A
#
# COMPACT_ATOMS: atom_id res chain seq x y z
N MET A 1 41.21 -15.46 33.95
CA MET A 1 40.58 -14.35 34.69
C MET A 1 39.13 -14.23 34.22
N ASN A 2 38.21 -14.97 34.83
CA ASN A 2 36.80 -15.03 34.42
C ASN A 2 36.02 -13.92 35.13
N ALA A 3 35.75 -12.83 34.42
CA ALA A 3 34.84 -11.79 34.87
C ALA A 3 33.39 -12.28 34.76
N HIS A 4 32.93 -13.03 35.77
CA HIS A 4 31.50 -13.25 35.96
C HIS A 4 30.81 -11.93 36.29
N MET A 5 30.12 -11.36 35.30
CA MET A 5 29.22 -10.21 35.42
C MET A 5 27.89 -10.71 36.01
N LYS A 6 27.78 -10.72 37.35
CA LYS A 6 26.49 -10.82 38.04
C LYS A 6 26.00 -9.40 38.28
N LEU A 7 25.03 -8.97 37.47
CA LEU A 7 24.27 -7.75 37.73
C LEU A 7 23.46 -7.96 39.01
N TYR A 8 23.88 -7.32 40.11
CA TYR A 8 23.03 -7.19 41.29
C TYR A 8 21.92 -6.19 40.95
N SER A 9 20.75 -6.72 40.60
CA SER A 9 19.50 -5.97 40.58
C SER A 9 19.07 -5.77 42.02
N ASN A 10 19.27 -4.56 42.55
CA ASN A 10 18.40 -4.03 43.61
C ASN A 10 17.27 -3.30 42.89
N GLU A 11 16.03 -3.71 43.15
CA GLU A 11 14.80 -3.46 42.39
C GLU A 11 14.30 -2.00 42.32
N HIS A 12 15.16 -0.99 42.56
CA HIS A 12 14.77 0.42 42.50
C HIS A 12 15.69 1.32 41.68
N PHE A 13 16.61 0.73 40.90
CA PHE A 13 17.54 1.50 40.07
C PHE A 13 17.27 1.24 38.59
N LEU A 14 16.99 2.32 37.84
CA LEU A 14 16.63 2.40 36.41
C LEU A 14 15.13 2.40 36.09
N ASP A 15 14.45 3.51 36.39
CA ASP A 15 13.18 3.86 35.71
C ASP A 15 13.43 4.80 34.51
N SER A 16 14.62 4.74 33.93
CA SER A 16 14.90 5.16 32.55
C SER A 16 14.89 3.88 31.70
N LYS A 17 13.66 3.45 31.40
CA LYS A 17 13.38 2.24 30.61
C LYS A 17 13.71 2.55 29.15
N HIS A 18 14.89 2.13 28.69
CA HIS A 18 15.20 2.15 27.27
C HIS A 18 14.81 0.80 26.62
N PRO A 19 14.20 0.81 25.42
CA PRO A 19 13.75 -0.41 24.75
C PRO A 19 14.87 -1.15 24.03
N LEU A 20 14.81 -2.48 24.04
CA LEU A 20 15.33 -3.32 22.96
C LEU A 20 14.19 -3.91 22.13
N GLY A 21 14.43 -4.06 20.82
CA GLY A 21 13.68 -4.95 19.95
C GLY A 21 12.53 -4.32 19.17
N LYS A 22 12.76 -3.18 18.53
CA LYS A 22 11.91 -2.73 17.43
C LYS A 22 12.40 -3.33 16.11
N ALA A 23 11.48 -3.51 15.18
CA ALA A 23 11.82 -3.79 13.80
C ALA A 23 11.86 -2.46 13.04
N MET A 24 12.82 -2.32 12.13
CA MET A 24 12.91 -1.20 11.21
C MET A 24 12.43 -1.64 9.85
N GLN A 25 11.56 -0.86 9.22
CA GLN A 25 11.03 -1.12 7.90
C GLN A 25 11.11 0.13 7.02
N VAL A 26 11.12 -0.08 5.72
CA VAL A 26 10.95 0.95 4.70
C VAL A 26 9.54 0.82 4.12
N HIS A 27 9.04 1.93 3.56
CA HIS A 27 7.80 1.99 2.82
C HIS A 27 7.72 0.85 1.79
N MET A 28 6.77 -0.07 1.96
CA MET A 28 6.53 -1.12 0.97
C MET A 28 5.61 -0.57 -0.11
N LEU A 29 6.09 -0.51 -1.35
CA LEU A 29 5.25 -0.20 -2.50
C LEU A 29 4.39 -1.43 -2.81
N ALA A 30 3.07 -1.24 -2.84
CA ALA A 30 2.11 -2.30 -3.16
C ALA A 30 2.41 -2.90 -4.55
N SER A 31 2.36 -4.23 -4.62
CA SER A 31 2.70 -5.04 -5.79
C SER A 31 1.86 -4.70 -7.03
N LEU A 32 2.41 -5.11 -8.16
CA LEU A 32 1.98 -4.96 -9.54
C LEU A 32 0.66 -5.71 -9.83
N ASN A 33 -0.44 -5.34 -9.19
CA ASN A 33 -1.77 -5.85 -9.53
C ASN A 33 -2.37 -5.01 -10.68
N LEU A 34 -3.35 -5.56 -11.41
CA LEU A 34 -4.15 -4.80 -12.39
C LEU A 34 -5.00 -3.73 -11.66
N LYS A 35 -4.35 -2.64 -11.26
CA LYS A 35 -4.93 -1.54 -10.48
C LYS A 35 -6.14 -0.88 -11.17
N LEU A 36 -6.26 -1.01 -12.49
CA LEU A 36 -7.39 -0.48 -13.26
C LEU A 36 -8.68 -1.32 -13.07
N LEU A 37 -8.59 -2.65 -12.96
CA LEU A 37 -9.76 -3.52 -12.78
C LEU A 37 -10.13 -3.75 -11.32
N GLU A 38 -9.18 -3.50 -10.40
CA GLU A 38 -9.32 -3.68 -8.95
C GLU A 38 -10.53 -3.00 -8.29
N PRO A 39 -11.06 -1.85 -8.76
CA PRO A 39 -12.22 -1.21 -8.14
C PRO A 39 -13.52 -2.01 -8.19
N PHE A 40 -13.63 -3.00 -9.10
CA PHE A 40 -14.79 -3.85 -9.24
C PHE A 40 -14.40 -5.32 -9.39
N GLU A 41 -15.18 -6.21 -8.80
CA GLU A 41 -15.01 -7.64 -9.04
C GLU A 41 -15.21 -7.98 -10.52
N TYR A 42 -14.50 -9.00 -11.01
CA TYR A 42 -14.62 -9.49 -12.38
C TYR A 42 -16.07 -9.88 -12.74
N SER A 43 -16.85 -10.34 -11.75
CA SER A 43 -18.28 -10.62 -11.90
C SER A 43 -19.09 -9.38 -12.31
N THR A 44 -18.84 -8.24 -11.66
CA THR A 44 -19.51 -6.97 -11.96
C THR A 44 -19.19 -6.48 -13.37
N TRP A 45 -17.91 -6.57 -13.78
CA TRP A 45 -17.50 -6.26 -15.16
C TRP A 45 -18.23 -7.12 -16.19
N ALA A 46 -18.35 -8.43 -15.94
CA ALA A 46 -19.06 -9.35 -16.83
C ALA A 46 -20.55 -9.03 -16.92
N ILE A 47 -21.22 -8.74 -15.81
CA ILE A 47 -22.64 -8.37 -15.79
C ILE A 47 -22.88 -7.08 -16.58
N ILE A 48 -21.99 -6.09 -16.47
CA ILE A 48 -22.15 -4.83 -17.19
C ILE A 48 -21.93 -5.04 -18.69
N LEU A 49 -20.82 -5.67 -19.08
CA LEU A 49 -20.49 -5.84 -20.50
C LEU A 49 -21.44 -6.79 -21.24
N LEU A 50 -21.88 -7.86 -20.58
CA LEU A 50 -22.68 -8.92 -21.23
C LEU A 50 -24.18 -8.78 -21.02
N VAL A 51 -24.64 -8.21 -19.89
CA VAL A 51 -26.08 -8.20 -19.56
C VAL A 51 -26.66 -6.80 -19.70
N SER A 52 -26.08 -5.78 -19.07
CA SER A 52 -26.72 -4.45 -19.05
C SER A 52 -26.66 -3.73 -20.40
N ILE A 53 -25.52 -3.79 -21.10
CA ILE A 53 -25.37 -3.20 -22.45
C ILE A 53 -26.31 -3.89 -23.45
N GLN A 54 -26.35 -5.22 -23.45
CA GLN A 54 -27.21 -6.00 -24.35
C GLN A 54 -28.70 -5.74 -24.06
N ALA A 55 -29.08 -5.72 -22.79
CA ALA A 55 -30.46 -5.43 -22.39
C ALA A 55 -30.88 -3.98 -22.74
N ALA A 56 -29.98 -3.01 -22.61
CA ALA A 56 -30.26 -1.61 -22.97
C ALA A 56 -30.41 -1.43 -24.48
N ALA A 57 -29.49 -2.00 -25.27
CA ALA A 57 -29.56 -1.96 -26.73
C ALA A 57 -30.83 -2.66 -27.25
N PHE A 58 -31.16 -3.83 -26.70
CA PHE A 58 -32.38 -4.56 -27.04
C PHE A 58 -33.65 -3.81 -26.65
N SER A 59 -33.69 -3.20 -25.46
CA SER A 59 -34.85 -2.40 -25.01
C SER A 59 -35.09 -1.19 -25.92
N ILE A 60 -34.04 -0.42 -26.24
CA ILE A 60 -34.13 0.72 -27.16
C ILE A 60 -34.64 0.25 -28.53
N PHE A 61 -34.08 -0.82 -29.07
CA PHE A 61 -34.51 -1.41 -30.34
C PHE A 61 -35.99 -1.82 -30.33
N VAL A 62 -36.46 -2.54 -29.30
CA VAL A 62 -37.86 -2.99 -29.21
C VAL A 62 -38.84 -1.83 -29.11
N PHE A 63 -38.54 -0.81 -28.30
CA PHE A 63 -39.43 0.36 -28.17
C PHE A 63 -39.45 1.24 -29.41
N GLU A 64 -38.39 1.18 -30.20
CA GLU A 64 -38.32 1.88 -31.47
C GLU A 64 -39.02 1.10 -32.59
N TRP A 65 -38.94 -0.24 -32.57
CA TRP A 65 -39.69 -1.14 -33.43
C TRP A 65 -41.21 -1.02 -33.22
N LEU A 66 -41.66 -0.98 -31.96
CA LEU A 66 -43.07 -0.87 -31.59
C LEU A 66 -43.62 0.56 -31.69
N GLY A 67 -42.76 1.55 -31.94
CA GLY A 67 -43.12 2.96 -32.00
C GLY A 67 -43.84 3.32 -33.31
N PRO A 68 -45.06 3.90 -33.27
CA PRO A 68 -45.83 4.22 -34.48
C PRO A 68 -45.20 5.31 -35.37
N LYS A 69 -44.13 5.97 -34.90
CA LYS A 69 -43.40 7.04 -35.62
C LYS A 69 -42.03 6.61 -36.17
N SER A 70 -41.54 5.42 -35.81
CA SER A 70 -40.22 4.93 -36.25
C SER A 70 -40.31 4.02 -37.47
N TYR A 71 -41.34 3.18 -37.57
CA TYR A 71 -41.59 2.39 -38.77
C TYR A 71 -42.39 3.22 -39.79
N ASN A 72 -41.69 4.01 -40.61
CA ASN A 72 -42.32 4.70 -41.73
C ASN A 72 -42.66 3.67 -42.83
N MET A 73 -43.77 2.93 -42.65
CA MET A 73 -44.34 2.01 -43.65
C MET A 73 -44.91 2.73 -44.89
N GLN A 74 -44.48 3.97 -45.12
CA GLN A 74 -44.98 4.85 -46.17
C GLN A 74 -44.05 4.92 -47.39
N ARG A 75 -42.91 4.21 -47.36
CA ARG A 75 -42.10 3.89 -48.55
C ARG A 75 -42.14 2.39 -48.80
N TYR A 76 -42.75 2.00 -49.91
CA TYR A 76 -42.71 0.65 -50.44
C TYR A 76 -41.81 0.64 -51.69
N PRO A 77 -40.85 -0.30 -51.81
CA PRO A 77 -40.51 -1.34 -50.84
C PRO A 77 -39.75 -0.79 -49.62
N PRO A 78 -39.87 -1.43 -48.44
CA PRO A 78 -39.03 -1.09 -47.30
C PRO A 78 -37.55 -1.40 -47.64
N PRO A 79 -36.61 -0.46 -47.44
CA PRO A 79 -35.20 -0.76 -47.64
C PRO A 79 -34.76 -1.75 -46.56
N VAL A 80 -34.36 -2.96 -46.98
CA VAL A 80 -33.77 -4.01 -46.12
C VAL A 80 -32.51 -3.50 -45.41
N GLU A 81 -31.89 -2.44 -45.94
CA GLU A 81 -30.73 -1.76 -45.35
C GLU A 81 -31.06 -1.01 -44.05
N ALA A 82 -32.32 -0.59 -43.82
CA ALA A 82 -32.67 0.23 -42.65
C ALA A 82 -32.78 -0.57 -41.33
N GLU A 83 -33.06 -1.88 -41.39
CA GLU A 83 -33.20 -2.73 -40.19
C GLU A 83 -31.84 -3.01 -39.54
N ASN A 84 -30.82 -3.34 -40.35
CA ASN A 84 -29.45 -3.57 -39.88
C ASN A 84 -28.77 -2.28 -39.41
N ASP A 85 -29.11 -1.14 -40.02
CA ASP A 85 -28.59 0.18 -39.65
C ASP A 85 -29.12 0.63 -38.27
N MET A 86 -30.39 0.37 -37.97
CA MET A 86 -31.03 0.75 -36.71
C MET A 86 -30.47 0.01 -35.50
N GLN A 87 -30.20 -1.30 -35.62
CA GLN A 87 -29.56 -2.06 -34.55
C GLN A 87 -28.11 -1.61 -34.32
N GLY A 88 -27.36 -1.34 -35.39
CA GLY A 88 -26.00 -0.80 -35.31
C GLY A 88 -25.95 0.57 -34.62
N ILE A 89 -26.89 1.46 -34.94
CA ILE A 89 -27.02 2.79 -34.32
C ILE A 89 -27.36 2.67 -32.83
N ALA A 90 -28.28 1.76 -32.44
CA ALA A 90 -28.64 1.56 -31.04
C ALA A 90 -27.44 1.05 -30.21
N TYR A 91 -26.69 0.07 -30.72
CA TYR A 91 -25.45 -0.40 -30.06
C TYR A 91 -24.41 0.72 -29.98
N TRP A 92 -24.17 1.44 -31.07
CA TRP A 92 -23.23 2.55 -31.09
C TRP A 92 -23.61 3.64 -30.08
N LEU A 93 -24.90 3.97 -29.96
CA LEU A 93 -25.41 4.95 -28.99
C LEU A 93 -25.20 4.48 -27.54
N VAL A 94 -25.47 3.20 -27.25
CA VAL A 94 -25.26 2.61 -25.92
C VAL A 94 -23.77 2.65 -25.52
N TRP A 95 -22.87 2.33 -26.46
CA TRP A 95 -21.42 2.43 -26.23
C TRP A 95 -20.94 3.88 -26.12
N ALA A 96 -21.42 4.78 -26.98
CA ALA A 96 -21.03 6.19 -26.97
C ALA A 96 -21.45 6.92 -25.68
N THR A 97 -22.63 6.59 -25.15
CA THR A 97 -23.15 7.17 -23.90
C THR A 97 -22.40 6.68 -22.66
N LEU A 98 -21.82 5.47 -22.68
CA LEU A 98 -21.00 4.94 -21.59
C LEU A 98 -19.58 5.54 -21.56
N PHE A 99 -18.95 5.76 -22.72
CA PHE A 99 -17.51 6.10 -22.82
C PHE A 99 -17.21 7.59 -23.05
N GLY A 100 -18.17 8.48 -22.80
CA GLY A 100 -17.85 9.91 -22.58
C GLY A 100 -18.49 10.92 -23.53
N ALA A 101 -19.41 10.50 -24.41
CA ALA A 101 -20.25 11.48 -25.08
C ALA A 101 -21.42 11.85 -24.13
N SER A 102 -21.42 13.09 -23.63
CA SER A 102 -22.50 13.57 -22.76
C SER A 102 -23.84 13.43 -23.48
N VAL A 103 -24.91 13.10 -22.74
CA VAL A 103 -26.28 12.94 -23.28
C VAL A 103 -26.66 14.12 -24.18
N SER A 104 -26.31 15.32 -23.74
CA SER A 104 -26.53 16.55 -24.49
C SER A 104 -25.69 16.64 -25.76
N THR A 105 -24.44 16.19 -25.79
CA THR A 105 -23.64 16.20 -27.02
C THR A 105 -24.01 15.07 -27.98
N VAL A 106 -24.33 13.86 -27.51
CA VAL A 106 -24.80 12.78 -28.37
C VAL A 106 -26.11 13.20 -29.01
N ILE A 107 -27.14 13.51 -28.22
CA ILE A 107 -28.47 13.83 -28.74
C ILE A 107 -28.43 15.08 -29.63
N TYR A 108 -27.66 16.11 -29.27
CA TYR A 108 -27.57 17.35 -30.06
C TYR A 108 -26.71 17.19 -31.31
N LYS A 109 -25.58 16.46 -31.25
CA LYS A 109 -24.73 16.17 -32.42
C LYS A 109 -25.43 15.22 -33.40
N THR A 110 -26.23 14.28 -32.90
CA THR A 110 -27.08 13.45 -33.76
C THR A 110 -28.28 14.24 -34.30
N ALA A 111 -28.85 15.19 -33.53
CA ALA A 111 -29.94 16.06 -34.01
C ALA A 111 -29.52 17.08 -35.07
N CYS A 112 -28.25 17.51 -35.07
CA CYS A 112 -27.72 18.51 -36.00
C CYS A 112 -26.93 17.92 -37.19
N THR A 113 -26.67 16.62 -37.22
CA THR A 113 -26.03 15.94 -38.36
C THR A 113 -27.12 15.37 -39.25
N GLU A 114 -27.21 15.84 -40.50
CA GLU A 114 -28.30 15.57 -41.47
C GLU A 114 -28.52 14.08 -41.83
N ASN A 115 -27.76 13.14 -41.26
CA ASN A 115 -27.74 11.72 -41.65
C ASN A 115 -27.60 10.72 -40.48
N LEU A 116 -28.00 11.05 -39.24
CA LEU A 116 -28.07 10.05 -38.16
C LEU A 116 -29.45 10.07 -37.49
N ASP A 117 -30.22 9.00 -37.67
CA ASP A 117 -31.59 8.89 -37.17
C ASP A 117 -31.61 8.86 -35.62
N ILE A 118 -32.11 9.94 -35.02
CA ILE A 118 -32.40 10.00 -33.57
C ILE A 118 -33.62 9.12 -33.27
N PRO A 119 -33.68 8.44 -32.12
CA PRO A 119 -34.90 7.78 -31.67
C PRO A 119 -36.11 8.72 -31.75
N ARG A 120 -37.04 8.39 -32.65
CA ARG A 120 -38.22 9.23 -32.97
C ARG A 120 -39.34 9.10 -31.96
N SER A 121 -39.39 7.98 -31.24
CA SER A 121 -40.37 7.70 -30.19
C SER A 121 -40.02 8.44 -28.88
N MET A 122 -41.03 9.04 -28.24
CA MET A 122 -40.86 9.65 -26.91
C MET A 122 -40.42 8.64 -25.85
N VAL A 123 -40.82 7.37 -26.00
CA VAL A 123 -40.51 6.28 -25.06
C VAL A 123 -39.04 5.87 -25.17
N SER A 124 -38.49 5.75 -26.38
CA SER A 124 -37.07 5.40 -26.57
C SER A 124 -36.14 6.53 -26.12
N ARG A 125 -36.57 7.79 -26.25
CA ARG A 125 -35.86 8.95 -25.65
C ARG A 125 -35.81 8.86 -24.13
N PHE A 126 -36.93 8.56 -23.48
CA PHE A 126 -36.95 8.39 -22.02
C PHE A 126 -36.06 7.23 -21.58
N MET A 127 -36.09 6.09 -22.29
CA MET A 127 -35.21 4.96 -21.99
C MET A 127 -33.72 5.28 -22.19
N ALA A 128 -33.38 6.02 -23.24
CA ALA A 128 -32.00 6.49 -23.45
C ALA A 128 -31.53 7.44 -22.32
N LEU A 129 -32.42 8.28 -21.78
CA LEU A 129 -32.12 9.13 -20.62
C LEU A 129 -31.89 8.30 -19.35
N VAL A 130 -32.70 7.26 -19.12
CA VAL A 130 -32.53 6.33 -17.98
C VAL A 130 -31.21 5.57 -18.09
N TRP A 131 -30.89 5.05 -19.29
CA TRP A 131 -29.60 4.40 -19.55
C TRP A 131 -28.43 5.35 -19.30
N ALA A 132 -28.54 6.59 -19.74
CA ALA A 132 -27.48 7.55 -19.54
C ALA A 132 -27.31 7.99 -18.08
N ALA A 133 -28.40 8.07 -17.30
CA ALA A 133 -28.33 8.28 -15.86
C ALA A 133 -27.59 7.11 -15.18
N PHE A 134 -27.89 5.87 -15.56
CA PHE A 134 -27.17 4.68 -15.10
C PHE A 134 -25.68 4.73 -15.47
N GLY A 135 -25.34 5.05 -16.72
CA GLY A 135 -23.96 5.19 -17.18
C GLY A 135 -23.19 6.28 -16.41
N LEU A 136 -23.82 7.43 -16.17
CA LEU A 136 -23.22 8.52 -15.40
C LEU A 136 -22.96 8.11 -13.94
N THR A 137 -23.94 7.47 -13.29
CA THR A 137 -23.77 6.94 -11.93
C THR A 137 -22.66 5.89 -11.88
N PHE A 138 -22.59 5.00 -12.88
CA PHE A 138 -21.54 3.99 -12.96
C PHE A 138 -20.15 4.63 -13.07
N VAL A 139 -19.95 5.58 -13.98
CA VAL A 139 -18.67 6.32 -14.10
C VAL A 139 -18.33 7.07 -12.82
N ALA A 140 -19.33 7.67 -12.15
CA ALA A 140 -19.11 8.37 -10.88
C ALA A 140 -18.67 7.41 -9.75
N VAL A 141 -19.31 6.25 -9.62
CA VAL A 141 -18.92 5.24 -8.61
C VAL A 141 -17.57 4.62 -8.95
N TYR A 142 -17.31 4.34 -10.23
CA TYR A 142 -16.00 3.84 -10.69
C TYR A 142 -14.89 4.83 -10.34
N THR A 143 -15.06 6.11 -10.68
CA THR A 143 -14.06 7.15 -10.39
C THR A 143 -13.87 7.38 -8.89
N ALA A 144 -14.94 7.31 -8.09
CA ALA A 144 -14.86 7.38 -6.63
C ALA A 144 -14.11 6.20 -6.01
N ASN A 145 -14.43 4.97 -6.44
CA ASN A 145 -13.76 3.76 -5.94
C ASN A 145 -12.30 3.71 -6.40
N LEU A 146 -12.04 4.02 -7.67
CA LEU A 146 -10.69 4.13 -8.20
C LEU A 146 -9.88 5.16 -7.42
N ALA A 147 -10.44 6.35 -7.14
CA ALA A 147 -9.78 7.37 -6.33
C ALA A 147 -9.47 6.86 -4.91
N ALA A 148 -10.41 6.14 -4.28
CA ALA A 148 -10.20 5.55 -2.97
C ALA A 148 -9.07 4.50 -2.96
N PHE A 149 -8.96 3.67 -3.99
CA PHE A 149 -7.87 2.69 -4.14
C PHE A 149 -6.54 3.34 -4.56
N MET A 150 -6.60 4.43 -5.32
CA MET A 150 -5.46 5.20 -5.78
C MET A 150 -4.78 5.99 -4.66
N ILE A 151 -5.48 6.25 -3.56
CA ILE A 151 -4.90 6.70 -2.28
C ILE A 151 -4.08 5.54 -1.74
N THR A 152 -2.84 5.42 -2.22
CA THR A 152 -1.86 4.47 -1.72
C THR A 152 -1.49 4.91 -0.32
N ARG A 153 -2.10 4.31 0.69
CA ARG A 153 -1.57 4.44 2.04
C ARG A 153 -0.22 3.76 2.05
N VAL A 154 0.79 4.45 2.56
CA VAL A 154 2.04 3.82 2.97
C VAL A 154 1.68 2.62 3.84
N GLN A 155 1.89 1.41 3.33
CA GLN A 155 1.71 0.20 4.11
C GLN A 155 3.06 -0.12 4.75
N TYR A 156 3.11 -0.03 6.06
CA TYR A 156 4.13 -0.68 6.88
C TYR A 156 3.45 -1.79 7.68
N TYR A 157 4.22 -2.80 8.06
CA TYR A 157 3.68 -3.85 8.91
C TYR A 157 3.76 -3.38 10.35
N ASP A 158 2.61 -3.03 10.93
CA ASP A 158 2.54 -2.74 12.35
C ASP A 158 2.68 -4.06 13.14
N PHE A 159 3.87 -4.28 13.70
CA PHE A 159 4.11 -5.47 14.50
C PHE A 159 3.52 -5.34 15.89
N LYS A 160 2.85 -6.38 16.38
CA LYS A 160 2.38 -6.39 17.78
C LYS A 160 3.52 -6.53 18.80
N GLY A 161 4.74 -6.83 18.33
CA GLY A 161 5.96 -7.05 19.10
C GLY A 161 6.76 -8.22 18.52
N VAL A 162 7.72 -8.77 19.28
CA VAL A 162 8.49 -9.94 18.85
C VAL A 162 7.65 -11.22 18.72
N HIS A 163 6.50 -11.30 19.39
CA HIS A 163 5.58 -12.44 19.31
C HIS A 163 4.62 -12.40 18.12
N ASP A 164 4.83 -11.50 17.16
CA ASP A 164 4.01 -11.42 15.96
C ASP A 164 4.14 -12.70 15.10
N GLU A 165 3.03 -13.19 14.56
CA GLU A 165 3.00 -14.36 13.69
C GLU A 165 3.89 -14.18 12.46
N ARG A 166 4.03 -12.95 11.96
CA ARG A 166 4.91 -12.63 10.82
C ARG A 166 6.40 -12.85 11.13
N LEU A 167 6.81 -12.70 12.39
CA LEU A 167 8.20 -12.93 12.83
C LEU A 167 8.44 -14.38 13.22
N ILE A 168 7.44 -15.05 13.81
CA ILE A 168 7.54 -16.45 14.24
C ILE A 168 7.39 -17.41 13.05
N TYR A 169 6.48 -17.10 12.12
CA TYR A 169 6.13 -17.89 10.94
C TYR A 169 6.24 -17.07 9.65
N PRO A 170 7.43 -16.53 9.33
CA PRO A 170 7.64 -15.69 8.14
C PRO A 170 7.35 -16.42 6.82
N GLU A 171 7.42 -17.75 6.82
CA GLU A 171 7.22 -18.60 5.64
C GLU A 171 5.74 -18.85 5.31
N ARG A 172 4.82 -18.54 6.22
CA ARG A 172 3.37 -18.66 5.94
C ARG A 172 2.85 -17.59 4.98
N TYR A 173 3.57 -16.49 4.84
CA TYR A 173 3.22 -15.38 3.97
C TYR A 173 3.88 -15.54 2.61
N ILE A 174 3.18 -15.13 1.54
CA ILE A 174 3.67 -15.16 0.16
C ILE A 174 3.66 -13.71 -0.34
N PRO A 175 4.82 -13.12 -0.69
CA PRO A 175 6.18 -13.67 -0.57
C PRO A 175 6.65 -13.82 0.90
N PRO A 176 7.64 -14.70 1.18
CA PRO A 176 8.10 -14.95 2.54
C PRO A 176 8.69 -13.69 3.16
N PHE A 177 8.39 -13.46 4.43
CA PHE A 177 8.83 -12.26 5.13
C PHE A 177 10.31 -12.38 5.54
N LEU A 178 11.17 -11.53 4.98
CA LEU A 178 12.61 -11.56 5.26
C LEU A 178 12.98 -10.55 6.34
N TYR A 179 13.54 -11.02 7.45
CA TYR A 179 14.08 -10.18 8.49
C TYR A 179 15.47 -10.63 8.94
N GLY A 180 16.29 -9.68 9.40
CA GLY A 180 17.68 -9.92 9.78
C GLY A 180 18.10 -9.15 11.02
N THR A 181 19.29 -9.49 11.54
CA THR A 181 19.93 -8.80 12.67
C THR A 181 21.46 -8.81 12.51
N VAL A 182 22.18 -8.12 13.38
CA VAL A 182 23.65 -8.06 13.36
C VAL A 182 24.24 -9.31 13.99
N GLU A 183 25.24 -9.92 13.34
CA GLU A 183 25.94 -11.08 13.89
C GLU A 183 26.76 -10.71 15.14
N GLY A 184 26.83 -11.63 16.11
CA GLY A 184 27.58 -11.42 17.37
C GLY A 184 27.10 -10.28 18.28
N GLY A 185 26.01 -9.57 17.96
CA GLY A 185 25.47 -8.50 18.79
C GLY A 185 24.59 -8.98 19.96
N ASN A 186 24.28 -8.08 20.89
CA ASN A 186 23.38 -8.38 22.03
C ASN A 186 22.01 -8.88 21.58
N THR A 187 21.47 -8.32 20.48
CA THR A 187 20.20 -8.75 19.88
C THR A 187 20.25 -10.19 19.39
N HIS A 188 21.35 -10.60 18.76
CA HIS A 188 21.55 -11.97 18.30
C HIS A 188 21.66 -12.95 19.48
N GLU A 189 22.47 -12.63 20.50
CA GLU A 189 22.58 -13.48 21.70
C GLU A 189 21.25 -13.58 22.48
N THR A 190 20.50 -12.48 22.55
CA THR A 190 19.14 -12.47 23.13
C THR A 190 18.19 -13.34 22.33
N MET A 191 18.24 -13.26 21.00
CA MET A 191 17.42 -14.09 20.10
C MET A 191 17.78 -15.57 20.24
N LYS A 192 19.06 -15.90 20.36
CA LYS A 192 19.55 -17.27 20.57
C LYS A 192 19.07 -17.86 21.89
N ARG A 193 19.02 -17.06 22.96
CA ARG A 193 18.60 -17.51 24.30
C ARG A 193 17.09 -17.54 24.50
N ASN A 194 16.37 -16.51 24.05
CA ASN A 194 14.95 -16.32 24.35
C ASN A 194 14.02 -16.70 23.18
N TRP A 195 14.48 -16.57 21.92
CA TRP A 195 13.66 -16.72 20.71
C TRP A 195 14.31 -17.67 19.70
N LEU A 196 14.50 -18.92 20.11
CA LEU A 196 15.18 -19.99 19.35
C LEU A 196 14.71 -20.11 17.90
N ARG A 197 13.39 -20.06 17.66
CA ARG A 197 12.81 -20.18 16.32
C ARG A 197 13.21 -19.03 15.41
N MET A 198 13.20 -17.81 15.93
CA MET A 198 13.63 -16.64 15.16
C MET A 198 15.11 -16.71 14.84
N ASN A 199 15.93 -17.16 15.80
CA ASN A 199 17.36 -17.34 15.58
C ASN A 199 17.63 -18.40 14.51
N GLN A 200 16.97 -19.56 14.60
CA GLN A 200 17.06 -20.63 13.59
C GLN A 200 16.68 -20.13 12.20
N TYR A 201 15.63 -19.31 12.07
CA TYR A 201 15.25 -18.71 10.80
C TYR A 201 16.37 -17.83 10.20
N VAL A 202 16.90 -16.90 10.99
CA VAL A 202 17.96 -15.98 10.55
C VAL A 202 19.26 -16.73 10.23
N THR A 203 19.62 -17.73 11.05
CA THR A 203 20.81 -18.57 10.82
C THR A 203 20.67 -19.44 9.58
N ASN A 204 19.56 -20.16 9.42
CA ASN A 204 19.35 -21.08 8.30
C ASN A 204 19.31 -20.34 6.96
N LYS A 205 18.72 -19.14 6.93
CA LYS A 205 18.64 -18.31 5.72
C LYS A 205 19.82 -17.36 5.54
N LYS A 206 20.81 -17.37 6.44
CA LYS A 206 21.98 -16.48 6.44
C LYS A 206 21.59 -14.99 6.31
N LEU A 207 20.61 -14.56 7.09
CA LEU A 207 20.09 -13.19 7.08
C LEU A 207 20.80 -12.26 8.09
N PHE A 208 22.01 -12.64 8.50
CA PHE A 208 22.84 -11.79 9.36
C PHE A 208 23.49 -10.65 8.57
N ARG A 209 23.89 -9.61 9.31
CA ARG A 209 24.58 -8.44 8.79
C ARG A 209 25.81 -8.15 9.64
N ASP A 210 26.87 -7.68 8.99
CA ASP A 210 28.12 -7.37 9.68
C ASP A 210 27.98 -6.13 10.57
N ASN A 211 27.24 -5.13 10.09
CA ASN A 211 27.13 -3.82 10.72
C ASN A 211 25.69 -3.28 10.68
N ILE A 212 25.39 -2.34 11.59
CA ILE A 212 24.09 -1.64 11.64
C ILE A 212 23.81 -0.94 10.30
N MET A 213 24.82 -0.26 9.74
CA MET A 213 24.68 0.42 8.44
C MET A 213 24.40 -0.55 7.29
N ALA A 214 24.95 -1.76 7.34
CA ALA A 214 24.63 -2.80 6.36
C ALA A 214 23.18 -3.30 6.52
N GLY A 215 22.72 -3.43 7.76
CA GLY A 215 21.31 -3.71 8.06
C GLY A 215 20.35 -2.65 7.52
N ILE A 216 20.66 -1.37 7.73
CA ILE A 216 19.84 -0.26 7.24
C ILE A 216 19.80 -0.23 5.70
N ARG A 217 20.97 -0.36 5.05
CA ARG A 217 21.07 -0.40 3.58
C ARG A 217 20.28 -1.57 2.98
N ALA A 218 20.28 -2.73 3.65
CA ALA A 218 19.54 -3.91 3.22
C ALA A 218 18.01 -3.74 3.31
N VAL A 219 17.51 -2.86 4.19
CA VAL A 219 16.07 -2.52 4.25
C VAL A 219 15.70 -1.45 3.23
N LYS A 220 16.62 -0.53 2.92
CA LYS A 220 16.43 0.51 1.89
C LYS A 220 16.54 0.00 0.45
N ASN A 221 16.80 -1.29 0.26
CA ASN A 221 17.09 -1.90 -1.06
C ASN A 221 18.25 -1.20 -1.80
N GLU A 222 19.12 -0.49 -1.09
CA GLU A 222 20.30 0.17 -1.66
C GLU A 222 21.42 -0.84 -2.01
N GLU A 223 21.30 -2.07 -1.52
CA GLU A 223 22.34 -3.11 -1.59
C GLU A 223 22.23 -4.02 -2.83
N LEU A 224 21.33 -3.70 -3.78
CA LEU A 224 21.11 -4.45 -5.03
C LEU A 224 22.35 -4.50 -5.96
N LEU A 225 23.43 -3.81 -5.61
CA LEU A 225 24.71 -3.88 -6.33
C LEU A 225 25.51 -5.16 -6.05
N ASN A 226 25.27 -5.85 -4.92
CA ASN A 226 25.98 -7.07 -4.55
C ASN A 226 25.05 -8.29 -4.58
N TYR A 227 25.18 -9.10 -5.64
CA TYR A 227 24.38 -10.30 -5.92
C TYR A 227 24.24 -11.30 -4.75
N CYS A 228 25.15 -11.28 -3.78
CA CYS A 228 25.16 -12.22 -2.64
C CYS A 228 24.26 -11.81 -1.46
N LEU A 229 23.81 -10.55 -1.37
CA LEU A 229 23.01 -10.06 -0.24
C LEU A 229 21.54 -9.94 -0.64
N ARG A 230 20.65 -10.58 0.12
CA ARG A 230 19.20 -10.51 -0.08
C ARG A 230 18.64 -9.25 0.58
N GLU A 231 17.65 -8.64 -0.06
CA GLU A 231 16.85 -7.57 0.54
C GLU A 231 16.15 -8.04 1.82
N LEU A 232 16.06 -7.14 2.81
CA LEU A 232 15.35 -7.39 4.06
C LEU A 232 14.08 -6.54 4.11
N HIS A 233 12.94 -7.16 4.41
CA HIS A 233 11.70 -6.42 4.67
C HIS A 233 11.68 -5.80 6.08
N ALA A 234 12.46 -6.35 7.02
CA ALA A 234 12.67 -5.75 8.32
C ALA A 234 14.08 -6.01 8.88
N PHE A 235 14.58 -5.05 9.65
CA PHE A 235 15.81 -5.20 10.41
C PHE A 235 15.54 -5.08 11.91
N ILE A 236 15.89 -6.12 12.66
CA ILE A 236 15.67 -6.20 14.11
C ILE A 236 16.97 -5.84 14.82
N TYR A 237 16.93 -4.76 15.59
CA TYR A 237 18.08 -4.30 16.35
C TYR A 237 17.64 -3.52 17.59
N ASP A 238 18.61 -2.91 18.25
CA ASP A 238 18.39 -2.04 19.39
C ASP A 238 17.52 -0.85 19.03
N ALA A 239 16.46 -0.63 19.79
CA ALA A 239 15.44 0.35 19.42
C ALA A 239 15.96 1.78 19.53
N VAL A 240 16.82 2.10 20.50
CA VAL A 240 17.39 3.44 20.64
C VAL A 240 18.28 3.78 19.43
N VAL A 241 19.06 2.80 18.98
CA VAL A 241 19.93 2.95 17.81
C VAL A 241 19.09 3.11 16.54
N LEU A 242 18.02 2.31 16.39
CA LEU A 242 17.13 2.41 15.23
C LEU A 242 16.35 3.72 15.21
N ASP A 243 15.83 4.18 16.36
CA ASP A 243 15.10 5.44 16.48
C ASP A 243 16.02 6.63 16.14
N TYR A 244 17.28 6.60 16.57
CA TYR A 244 18.30 7.59 16.19
C TYR A 244 18.57 7.59 14.67
N GLN A 245 18.71 6.41 14.06
CA GLN A 245 18.99 6.29 12.63
C GLN A 245 17.79 6.70 11.77
N ALA A 246 16.56 6.36 12.19
CA ALA A 246 15.34 6.82 11.55
C ALA A 246 15.19 8.35 11.66
N GLY A 247 15.49 8.93 12.84
CA GLY A 247 15.43 10.37 13.06
C GLY A 247 16.42 11.19 12.23
N LYS A 248 17.59 10.61 11.90
CA LYS A 248 18.65 11.25 11.10
C LYS A 248 18.61 10.93 9.61
N ASP A 249 17.61 10.18 9.16
CA ASP A 249 17.48 9.84 7.76
C ASP A 249 17.27 11.11 6.90
N SER A 250 17.94 11.20 5.75
CA SER A 250 17.83 12.38 4.88
C SER A 250 16.49 12.46 4.14
N LYS A 251 15.85 11.31 3.90
CA LYS A 251 14.59 11.18 3.17
C LYS A 251 13.39 10.82 4.06
N CYS A 252 13.62 10.57 5.35
CA CYS A 252 12.61 10.10 6.30
C CYS A 252 11.80 8.89 5.78
N GLU A 253 12.44 7.97 5.06
CA GLU A 253 11.81 6.75 4.52
C GLU A 253 11.82 5.60 5.54
N LEU A 254 12.69 5.74 6.54
CA LEU A 254 12.92 4.77 7.59
C LEU A 254 11.94 4.96 8.75
N MET A 255 11.23 3.89 9.10
CA MET A 255 10.31 3.89 10.22
C MET A 255 10.62 2.74 11.18
N THR A 256 10.56 3.03 12.48
CA THR A 256 10.63 2.00 13.52
C THR A 256 9.23 1.55 13.89
N VAL A 257 9.02 0.23 13.88
CA VAL A 257 7.72 -0.42 14.10
C VAL A 257 7.84 -1.47 15.19
N GLY A 258 6.72 -1.77 15.84
CA GLY A 258 6.64 -2.80 16.86
C GLY A 258 6.73 -2.31 18.30
N LYS A 259 6.22 -3.15 19.20
CA LYS A 259 6.35 -2.97 20.65
C LYS A 259 7.67 -3.51 21.18
N TRP A 260 8.07 -2.93 22.30
CA TRP A 260 9.35 -3.11 22.96
C TRP A 260 9.32 -4.52 23.57
N SER A 261 10.25 -5.38 23.17
CA SER A 261 10.14 -6.81 23.51
C SER A 261 10.93 -7.17 24.76
N THR A 262 11.97 -6.40 25.06
CA THR A 262 12.69 -6.46 26.33
C THR A 262 13.02 -5.04 26.77
N VAL A 263 12.79 -4.72 28.04
CA VAL A 263 13.22 -3.44 28.62
C VAL A 263 14.63 -3.62 29.16
N THR A 264 15.60 -2.88 28.62
CA THR A 264 17.00 -2.95 29.04
C THR A 264 17.62 -1.57 29.06
N GLY A 265 18.38 -1.24 30.10
CA GLY A 265 19.12 0.02 30.16
C GLY A 265 20.56 -0.13 29.67
N TYR A 266 21.11 0.92 29.09
CA TYR A 266 22.56 1.07 28.97
C TYR A 266 23.15 1.38 30.36
N GLY A 267 24.25 0.72 30.69
CA GLY A 267 24.89 0.87 31.99
C GLY A 267 26.41 1.00 31.87
N ILE A 268 27.02 1.62 32.86
CA ILE A 268 28.48 1.76 32.96
C ILE A 268 29.01 0.63 33.84
N GLY A 269 29.87 -0.22 33.26
CA GLY A 269 30.51 -1.32 33.97
C GLY A 269 31.78 -0.87 34.70
N PHE A 270 31.91 -1.24 35.97
CA PHE A 270 33.15 -1.08 36.76
C PHE A 270 33.71 -2.45 37.14
N PRO A 271 35.03 -2.57 37.37
CA PRO A 271 35.60 -3.80 37.92
C PRO A 271 35.02 -4.09 39.31
N LYS A 272 35.01 -5.38 39.69
CA LYS A 272 34.48 -5.83 40.98
C LYS A 272 35.17 -5.07 42.12
N ASN A 273 34.39 -4.62 43.10
CA ASN A 273 34.84 -3.88 44.28
C ASN A 273 35.46 -2.50 43.99
N SER A 274 35.14 -1.87 42.86
CA SER A 274 35.59 -0.50 42.58
C SER A 274 34.97 0.52 43.56
N PRO A 275 35.78 1.41 44.18
CA PRO A 275 35.27 2.45 45.08
C PRO A 275 34.51 3.57 44.36
N HIS A 276 34.58 3.62 43.03
CA HIS A 276 33.95 4.67 42.23
C HIS A 276 32.47 4.42 41.93
N VAL A 277 32.01 3.17 42.07
CA VAL A 277 30.62 2.79 41.74
C VAL A 277 29.62 3.66 42.48
N GLN A 278 29.78 3.81 43.80
CA GLN A 278 28.85 4.60 44.61
C GLN A 278 28.85 6.09 44.24
N LYS A 279 30.03 6.66 43.95
CA LYS A 279 30.17 8.07 43.57
C LYS A 279 29.47 8.33 42.24
N VAL A 280 29.74 7.51 41.22
CA VAL A 280 29.13 7.63 39.89
C VAL A 280 27.62 7.43 39.96
N ASN A 281 27.16 6.45 40.74
CA ASN A 281 25.74 6.21 40.92
C ASN A 281 25.00 7.42 41.50
N ARG A 282 25.61 8.08 42.49
CA ARG A 282 25.06 9.31 43.09
C ARG A 282 24.96 10.45 42.08
N PHE A 283 25.99 10.66 41.26
CA PHE A 283 25.96 11.69 40.21
C PHE A 283 24.92 11.39 39.14
N MET A 284 24.78 10.13 38.72
CA MET A 284 23.75 9.73 37.74
C MET A 284 22.33 10.04 38.25
N LEU A 285 22.04 9.79 39.53
CA LEU A 285 20.76 10.19 40.14
C LEU A 285 20.55 11.70 40.12
N GLN A 286 21.60 12.45 40.44
CA GLN A 286 21.52 13.91 40.45
C GLN A 286 21.24 14.45 39.04
N TYR A 287 21.90 13.93 38.00
CA TYR A 287 21.62 14.29 36.61
C TYR A 287 20.20 13.92 36.17
N GLN A 288 19.66 12.80 36.66
CA GLN A 288 18.28 12.41 36.41
C GLN A 288 17.29 13.36 37.08
N GLN A 289 17.48 13.67 38.37
CA GLN A 289 16.60 14.56 39.14
C GLN A 289 16.60 16.00 38.61
N ASN A 290 17.76 16.47 38.14
CA ASN A 290 17.90 17.79 37.54
C ASN A 290 17.32 17.89 36.12
N GLY A 291 16.95 16.77 35.49
CA GLY A 291 16.50 16.71 34.09
C GLY A 291 17.61 16.90 33.06
N ASP A 292 18.88 16.87 33.47
CA ASP A 292 20.02 17.07 32.56
C ASP A 292 20.17 15.91 31.58
N LEU A 293 19.82 14.68 31.99
CA LEU A 293 19.79 13.52 31.10
C LEU A 293 18.75 13.68 29.99
N GLU A 294 17.57 14.22 30.30
CA GLU A 294 16.52 14.48 29.32
C GLU A 294 16.95 15.56 28.32
N ARG A 295 17.61 16.63 28.81
CA ARG A 295 18.19 17.65 27.93
C ARG A 295 19.24 17.08 26.98
N LEU A 296 20.13 16.23 27.48
CA LEU A 296 21.14 15.56 26.66
C LEU A 296 20.50 14.62 25.64
N GLN A 297 19.48 13.84 26.06
CA GLN A 297 18.73 12.98 25.16
C GLN A 297 18.07 13.80 24.05
N ASN A 298 17.36 14.87 24.39
CA ASN A 298 16.70 15.73 23.42
C ASN A 298 17.70 16.43 22.50
N PHE A 299 18.89 16.77 22.98
CA PHE A 299 19.92 17.39 22.15
C PHE A 299 20.57 16.41 21.17
N TRP A 300 20.91 15.19 21.62
CA TRP A 300 21.68 14.23 20.82
C TRP A 300 20.83 13.23 20.02
N MET A 301 19.65 12.88 20.53
CA MET A 301 18.78 11.85 19.93
C MET A 301 17.62 12.42 19.11
N THR A 302 17.27 13.70 19.26
CA THR A 302 16.22 14.29 18.44
C THR A 302 16.70 14.43 17.00
N GLY A 303 15.97 13.81 16.08
CA GLY A 303 16.19 13.89 14.65
C GLY A 303 15.26 14.89 13.95
N ALA A 304 15.53 15.15 12.67
CA ALA A 304 14.65 15.96 11.82
C ALA A 304 13.37 15.20 11.43
N CYS A 305 13.47 13.88 11.30
CA CYS A 305 12.33 13.01 11.04
C CYS A 305 11.62 12.70 12.37
N THR A 306 10.38 13.14 12.51
CA THR A 306 9.51 12.74 13.63
C THR A 306 8.55 11.67 13.14
N PRO A 307 8.34 10.59 13.91
CA PRO A 307 7.34 9.58 13.57
C PRO A 307 5.95 10.20 13.78
N ASP A 308 5.43 10.89 12.77
CA ASP A 308 4.08 11.40 12.77
C ASP A 308 3.12 10.22 12.80
N SER A 309 2.35 10.06 13.88
CA SER A 309 1.25 9.08 13.94
C SER A 309 0.18 9.35 12.85
N ASN A 310 0.14 10.58 12.32
CA ASN A 310 -0.74 11.00 11.23
C ASN A 310 -0.15 10.78 9.83
N SER A 311 1.10 10.31 9.72
CA SER A 311 1.75 10.00 8.44
C SER A 311 1.12 8.81 7.70
N GLN A 312 0.27 8.02 8.38
CA GLN A 312 -0.60 7.00 7.76
C GLN A 312 -1.51 7.58 6.65
N THR A 313 -1.61 8.90 6.54
CA THR A 313 -2.47 9.61 5.60
C THR A 313 -1.72 10.26 4.44
N ARG A 314 -0.39 10.26 4.41
CA ARG A 314 0.35 10.80 3.25
C ARG A 314 0.35 9.74 2.14
N SER A 315 -0.34 10.05 1.05
CA SER A 315 -0.36 9.20 -0.14
C SER A 315 0.91 9.43 -0.95
N ALA A 316 1.54 8.35 -1.42
CA ALA A 316 2.63 8.47 -2.36
C ALA A 316 2.11 9.00 -3.70
N PRO A 317 2.89 9.80 -4.46
CA PRO A 317 2.53 10.16 -5.82
C PRO A 317 2.36 8.88 -6.67
N LEU A 318 1.46 8.92 -7.63
CA LEU A 318 1.22 7.77 -8.49
C LEU A 318 2.41 7.49 -9.39
N GLY A 319 2.89 6.24 -9.34
CA GLY A 319 3.89 5.73 -10.27
C GLY A 319 3.28 5.23 -11.58
N ILE A 320 4.14 5.06 -12.60
CA ILE A 320 3.77 4.51 -13.91
C ILE A 320 3.18 3.10 -13.83
N GLU A 321 3.57 2.34 -12.80
CA GLU A 321 3.06 0.99 -12.50
C GLU A 321 1.53 0.96 -12.36
N ASN A 322 0.92 2.07 -11.92
CA ASN A 322 -0.53 2.17 -11.77
C ASN A 322 -1.24 2.25 -13.14
N PHE A 323 -0.55 2.71 -14.18
CA PHE A 323 -1.10 2.92 -15.52
C PHE A 323 -0.75 1.79 -16.51
N MET A 324 0.15 0.88 -16.14
CA MET A 324 0.63 -0.19 -17.01
C MET A 324 -0.48 -1.10 -17.55
N SER A 325 -1.48 -1.42 -16.72
CA SER A 325 -2.65 -2.20 -17.16
C SER A 325 -3.47 -1.51 -18.26
N ALA A 326 -3.59 -0.17 -18.23
CA ALA A 326 -4.26 0.59 -19.28
C ALA A 326 -3.46 0.55 -20.60
N PHE A 327 -2.13 0.63 -20.53
CA PHE A 327 -1.28 0.50 -21.72
C PHE A 327 -1.39 -0.89 -22.35
N PHE A 328 -1.44 -1.97 -21.56
CA PHE A 328 -1.66 -3.32 -22.08
C PHE A 328 -3.00 -3.47 -22.80
N LEU A 329 -4.09 -2.94 -22.24
CA LEU A 329 -5.40 -2.95 -22.89
C LEU A 329 -5.39 -2.19 -24.22
N LEU A 330 -4.69 -1.06 -24.28
CA LEU A 330 -4.51 -0.31 -25.52
C LEU A 330 -3.78 -1.13 -26.59
N ILE A 331 -2.70 -1.82 -26.21
CA ILE A 331 -1.94 -2.68 -27.13
C ILE A 331 -2.82 -3.82 -27.65
N VAL A 332 -3.58 -4.48 -26.78
CA VAL A 332 -4.53 -5.54 -27.20
C VAL A 332 -5.54 -4.98 -28.19
N GLY A 333 -6.08 -3.78 -27.94
CA GLY A 333 -7.00 -3.10 -28.85
C GLY A 333 -6.37 -2.84 -30.23
N ILE A 334 -5.13 -2.35 -30.27
CA ILE A 334 -4.39 -2.09 -31.51
C ILE A 334 -4.09 -3.39 -32.28
N VAL A 335 -3.78 -4.49 -31.57
CA VAL A 335 -3.50 -5.79 -32.20
C VAL A 335 -4.77 -6.49 -32.68
N SER A 336 -5.91 -6.24 -32.03
CA SER A 336 -7.22 -6.81 -32.41
C SER A 336 -7.89 -6.11 -33.59
N TYR A 337 -7.37 -4.94 -33.98
CA TYR A 337 -7.77 -4.19 -35.18
C TYR A 337 -6.86 -4.55 -36.35
#